data_AF-A0A9X0XGR8-F1
#
_entry.id   AF-A0A9X0XGR8-F1
#
_cell.length_a   1.000
_cell.length_b   1.000
_cell.length_c   1.000
_cell.angle_alpha   90.00
_cell.angle_beta   90.00
_cell.angle_gamma   90.00
#
_symmetry.space_group_name_H-M   'P 1'
#
loop_
_entity.id
_entity.type
_entity.pdbx_description
1 polymer ?
#
loop_
_entity_poly.entity_id
_entity_poly.type
_entity_poly.pdbx_seq_one_letter_code
_entity_poly.pdbx_strand_id
1 'polypeptide(L)'
;MSAELSLSPEDTAAAAEAVLRTAEGRKLNFEANKLSKRLHRLVGQAIGDFNMIEAGDKVMVCVSGGKDSYALLDILINLQKRAPVDFSLVAVNLDQKQPGFPEDVLPAYLQSRGVDFHIEEQDTYSIVKRLVPEGKTLCSLCSRLRRGILYRVADELGATKIALGHHRDDMLATFFLNMFFGAKLKGMPPKLVSDDGRHVVIRPLAYVPEHDLIAWAQHRDFPIIPCTLCGSQENLQRKQVGYMLKAWEREHPGRLENMARALGNIVPSHLQDRALYPFTTLQATGLPDAAGDKAFDEDEEGCASPAAAGEPAPVRLHGLGHAPKPEGAAPAWTAAATAADAVDGLSA
;
A
#
# COMPACT_ATOMS: atom_id res chain seq x y z
N MET A 1 -25.22 -6.86 -67.69
CA MET A 1 -25.29 -6.86 -66.21
C MET A 1 -23.87 -6.71 -65.71
N SER A 2 -23.54 -5.58 -65.08
CA SER A 2 -22.46 -5.39 -64.11
C SER A 2 -22.51 -3.92 -63.71
N ALA A 3 -23.17 -3.62 -62.59
CA ALA A 3 -23.11 -2.29 -61.98
C ALA A 3 -21.95 -2.32 -60.99
N GLU A 4 -20.84 -1.66 -61.32
CA GLU A 4 -19.76 -1.40 -60.37
C GLU A 4 -20.25 -0.36 -59.36
N LEU A 5 -20.49 -0.78 -58.12
CA LEU A 5 -20.65 0.14 -56.99
C LEU A 5 -19.28 0.77 -56.69
N SER A 6 -19.02 1.97 -57.21
CA SER A 6 -17.91 2.80 -56.73
C SER A 6 -18.28 3.38 -55.37
N LEU A 7 -17.67 2.89 -54.30
CA LEU A 7 -17.79 3.47 -52.96
C LEU A 7 -17.28 4.91 -52.98
N SER A 8 -18.04 5.84 -52.39
CA SER A 8 -17.64 7.25 -52.36
C SER A 8 -16.41 7.45 -51.45
N PRO A 9 -15.57 8.47 -51.69
CA PRO A 9 -14.42 8.78 -50.83
C PRO A 9 -14.80 8.99 -49.36
N GLU A 10 -16.00 9.52 -49.10
CA GLU A 10 -16.53 9.76 -47.75
C GLU A 10 -16.86 8.45 -47.02
N ASP A 11 -17.42 7.45 -47.72
CA ASP A 11 -17.71 6.12 -47.15
C ASP A 11 -16.41 5.38 -46.78
N THR A 12 -15.35 5.56 -47.58
CA THR A 12 -14.04 4.94 -47.30
C THR A 12 -13.34 5.56 -46.10
N ALA A 13 -13.48 6.88 -45.89
CA ALA A 13 -12.91 7.58 -44.74
C ALA A 13 -13.63 7.18 -43.43
N ALA A 14 -14.96 7.09 -43.45
CA ALA A 14 -15.75 6.67 -42.30
C ALA A 14 -15.46 5.21 -41.89
N ALA A 15 -15.29 4.31 -42.86
CA ALA A 15 -14.90 2.93 -42.62
C ALA A 15 -13.48 2.81 -42.04
N ALA A 16 -12.52 3.59 -42.54
CA ALA A 16 -11.15 3.64 -42.01
C ALA A 16 -11.12 4.17 -40.56
N GLU A 17 -11.92 5.19 -40.26
CA GLU A 17 -12.04 5.75 -38.90
C GLU A 17 -12.69 4.75 -37.93
N ALA A 18 -13.68 3.97 -38.37
CA ALA A 18 -14.28 2.90 -37.58
C ALA A 18 -13.30 1.74 -37.30
N VAL A 19 -12.46 1.39 -38.28
CA VAL A 19 -11.41 0.37 -38.11
C VAL A 19 -10.32 0.86 -37.16
N LEU A 20 -9.92 2.13 -37.24
CA LEU A 20 -8.97 2.75 -36.30
C LEU A 20 -9.53 2.77 -34.88
N ARG A 21 -10.77 3.22 -34.68
CA ARG A 21 -11.45 3.21 -33.36
C ARG A 21 -11.53 1.81 -32.76
N THR A 22 -11.80 0.79 -33.58
CA THR A 22 -11.85 -0.60 -33.10
C THR A 22 -10.46 -1.17 -32.79
N ALA A 23 -9.42 -0.80 -33.53
CA ALA A 23 -8.03 -1.16 -33.23
C ALA A 23 -7.52 -0.48 -31.94
N GLU A 24 -7.83 0.80 -31.75
CA GLU A 24 -7.53 1.56 -30.53
C GLU A 24 -8.25 0.96 -29.31
N GLY A 25 -9.54 0.64 -29.44
CA GLY A 25 -10.30 -0.03 -28.37
C GLY A 25 -9.70 -1.40 -27.98
N ARG A 26 -9.24 -2.20 -28.95
CA ARG A 26 -8.54 -3.46 -28.67
C ARG A 26 -7.21 -3.24 -27.95
N LYS A 27 -6.43 -2.23 -28.35
CA LYS A 27 -5.16 -1.86 -27.71
C LYS A 27 -5.38 -1.40 -26.26
N LEU A 28 -6.36 -0.54 -26.02
CA LEU A 28 -6.72 -0.07 -24.67
C LEU A 28 -7.14 -1.23 -23.76
N ASN A 29 -7.98 -2.15 -24.26
CA ASN A 29 -8.38 -3.34 -23.52
C ASN A 29 -7.19 -4.27 -23.22
N PHE A 30 -6.25 -4.41 -24.16
CA PHE A 30 -5.05 -5.21 -23.95
C PHE A 30 -4.16 -4.63 -22.85
N GLU A 31 -3.88 -3.32 -22.90
CA GLU A 31 -3.09 -2.63 -21.87
C GLU A 31 -3.79 -2.66 -20.51
N ALA A 32 -5.11 -2.47 -20.46
CA ALA A 32 -5.89 -2.58 -19.23
C ALA A 32 -5.82 -3.99 -18.63
N ASN A 33 -5.88 -5.05 -19.45
CA ASN A 33 -5.73 -6.43 -18.99
C ASN A 33 -4.32 -6.69 -18.45
N LYS A 34 -3.29 -6.15 -19.10
CA LYS A 34 -1.90 -6.25 -18.63
C LYS A 34 -1.71 -5.54 -17.29
N LEU A 35 -2.25 -4.32 -17.15
CA LEU A 35 -2.25 -3.57 -15.90
C LEU A 35 -3.01 -4.32 -14.79
N SER A 36 -4.20 -4.84 -15.09
CA SER A 36 -4.98 -5.64 -14.15
C SER A 36 -4.19 -6.85 -13.65
N LYS A 37 -3.59 -7.64 -14.55
CA LYS A 37 -2.75 -8.79 -14.16
C LYS A 37 -1.58 -8.38 -13.27
N ARG A 38 -0.91 -7.26 -13.60
CA ARG A 38 0.20 -6.72 -12.79
C ARG A 38 -0.27 -6.32 -11.39
N LEU A 39 -1.36 -5.57 -11.28
CA LEU A 39 -1.91 -5.12 -10.00
C LEU A 39 -2.28 -6.30 -9.10
N HIS A 40 -3.02 -7.28 -9.61
CA HIS A 40 -3.39 -8.47 -8.84
C HIS A 40 -2.16 -9.28 -8.42
N ARG A 41 -1.14 -9.39 -9.28
CA ARG A 41 0.12 -10.05 -8.94
C ARG A 41 0.85 -9.32 -7.79
N LEU A 42 1.01 -8.01 -7.89
CA LEU A 42 1.72 -7.21 -6.87
C LEU A 42 0.99 -7.23 -5.53
N VAL A 43 -0.34 -7.10 -5.55
CA VAL A 43 -1.16 -7.15 -4.33
C VAL A 43 -1.15 -8.55 -3.73
N GLY A 44 -1.31 -9.60 -4.54
CA GLY A 44 -1.23 -10.98 -4.07
C GLY A 44 0.15 -11.32 -3.49
N GLN A 45 1.22 -10.83 -4.11
CA GLN A 45 2.58 -10.98 -3.59
C GLN A 45 2.74 -10.28 -2.23
N ALA A 46 2.30 -9.02 -2.10
CA ALA A 46 2.35 -8.32 -0.82
C ALA A 46 1.55 -9.03 0.27
N ILE A 47 0.35 -9.55 -0.05
CA ILE A 47 -0.46 -10.32 0.89
C ILE A 47 0.29 -11.58 1.35
N GLY A 48 0.94 -12.30 0.43
CA GLY A 48 1.72 -13.50 0.73
C GLY A 48 2.99 -13.21 1.55
N ASP A 49 3.82 -12.28 1.10
CA ASP A 49 5.12 -11.94 1.72
C ASP A 49 4.96 -11.47 3.18
N PHE A 50 3.86 -10.81 3.49
CA PHE A 50 3.58 -10.27 4.84
C PHE A 50 2.47 -10.99 5.59
N ASN A 51 1.99 -12.14 5.07
CA ASN A 51 0.86 -12.91 5.61
C ASN A 51 -0.32 -12.01 6.04
N MET A 52 -0.81 -11.16 5.13
CA MET A 52 -1.76 -10.10 5.47
C MET A 52 -3.18 -10.60 5.72
N ILE A 53 -3.60 -11.65 5.01
CA ILE A 53 -4.96 -12.19 5.02
C ILE A 53 -4.87 -13.71 5.16
N GLU A 54 -5.59 -14.24 6.13
CA GLU A 54 -5.59 -15.64 6.55
C GLU A 54 -7.01 -16.22 6.44
N ALA A 55 -7.13 -17.55 6.50
CA ALA A 55 -8.42 -18.22 6.42
C ALA A 55 -9.33 -17.81 7.59
N GLY A 56 -10.56 -17.44 7.29
CA GLY A 56 -11.54 -16.94 8.25
C GLY A 56 -11.42 -15.45 8.59
N ASP A 57 -10.48 -14.71 7.99
CA ASP A 57 -10.37 -13.28 8.25
C ASP A 57 -11.61 -12.51 7.78
N LYS A 58 -12.00 -11.51 8.58
CA LYS A 58 -12.94 -10.47 8.17
C LYS A 58 -12.16 -9.18 7.95
N VAL A 59 -11.98 -8.81 6.69
CA VAL A 59 -11.15 -7.67 6.29
C VAL A 59 -12.03 -6.43 6.11
N MET A 60 -11.84 -5.46 7.00
CA MET A 60 -12.43 -4.13 6.89
C MET A 60 -11.59 -3.27 5.94
N VAL A 61 -12.11 -2.98 4.75
CA VAL A 61 -11.44 -2.15 3.75
C VAL A 61 -11.86 -0.70 3.93
N CYS A 62 -10.95 0.17 4.34
CA CYS A 62 -11.27 1.58 4.54
C CYS A 62 -11.29 2.34 3.21
N VAL A 63 -12.48 2.77 2.78
CA VAL A 63 -12.70 3.46 1.50
C VAL A 63 -12.92 4.95 1.74
N SER A 64 -11.94 5.76 1.32
CA SER A 64 -11.97 7.22 1.50
C SER A 64 -12.66 7.98 0.37
N GLY A 65 -13.05 7.30 -0.72
CA GLY A 65 -13.50 7.93 -1.97
C GLY A 65 -12.35 8.36 -2.90
N GLY A 66 -11.09 8.08 -2.54
CA GLY A 66 -9.93 8.34 -3.38
C GLY A 66 -9.60 7.18 -4.32
N LYS A 67 -8.79 7.46 -5.36
CA LYS A 67 -8.37 6.47 -6.37
C LYS A 67 -7.78 5.19 -5.77
N ASP A 68 -6.94 5.35 -4.74
CA ASP A 68 -6.16 4.25 -4.17
C ASP A 68 -7.04 3.32 -3.34
N SER A 69 -8.00 3.87 -2.61
CA SER A 69 -8.91 3.07 -1.78
C SER A 69 -10.00 2.37 -2.60
N TYR A 70 -10.46 2.98 -3.70
CA TYR A 70 -11.28 2.28 -4.69
C TYR A 70 -10.53 1.14 -5.37
N ALA A 71 -9.30 1.39 -5.82
CA ALA A 71 -8.47 0.38 -6.45
C ALA A 71 -8.20 -0.80 -5.51
N LEU A 72 -7.86 -0.53 -4.24
CA LEU A 72 -7.67 -1.56 -3.22
C LEU A 72 -8.92 -2.45 -3.09
N LEU A 73 -10.11 -1.84 -2.93
CA LEU A 73 -11.36 -2.58 -2.80
C LEU A 73 -11.64 -3.44 -4.05
N ASP A 74 -11.54 -2.87 -5.25
CA ASP A 74 -11.83 -3.56 -6.50
C ASP A 74 -10.89 -4.76 -6.72
N ILE A 75 -9.59 -4.60 -6.41
CA ILE A 75 -8.61 -5.69 -6.48
C ILE A 75 -8.90 -6.77 -5.44
N LEU A 76 -9.21 -6.41 -4.19
CA LEU A 76 -9.51 -7.39 -3.14
C LEU A 76 -10.79 -8.19 -3.44
N ILE A 77 -11.84 -7.56 -3.98
CA ILE A 77 -13.06 -8.26 -4.43
C ILE A 77 -12.71 -9.31 -5.50
N ASN A 78 -11.83 -8.97 -6.44
CA ASN A 78 -11.43 -9.89 -7.50
C ASN A 78 -10.50 -11.00 -7.00
N LEU A 79 -9.63 -10.70 -6.03
CA LEU A 79 -8.77 -11.69 -5.39
C LEU A 79 -9.58 -12.67 -4.54
N GLN A 80 -10.57 -12.19 -3.77
CA GLN A 80 -11.45 -13.04 -2.96
C GLN A 80 -12.11 -14.16 -3.78
N LYS A 81 -12.51 -13.87 -5.03
CA LYS A 81 -13.13 -14.85 -5.94
C LYS A 81 -12.18 -15.92 -6.46
N ARG A 82 -10.87 -15.73 -6.32
CA ARG A 82 -9.82 -16.58 -6.92
C ARG A 82 -8.83 -17.12 -5.90
N ALA A 83 -8.83 -16.55 -4.69
CA ALA A 83 -7.87 -16.89 -3.66
C ALA A 83 -8.14 -18.31 -3.15
N PRO A 84 -7.09 -19.07 -2.79
CA PRO A 84 -7.23 -20.37 -2.15
C PRO A 84 -7.62 -20.28 -0.66
N VAL A 85 -7.92 -19.08 -0.17
CA VAL A 85 -8.16 -18.77 1.24
C VAL A 85 -9.52 -18.11 1.35
N ASP A 86 -10.39 -18.63 2.21
CA ASP A 86 -11.69 -18.05 2.49
C ASP A 86 -11.55 -16.86 3.46
N PHE A 87 -11.96 -15.67 3.02
CA PHE A 87 -12.06 -14.48 3.85
C PHE A 87 -13.26 -13.64 3.42
N SER A 88 -13.74 -12.77 4.29
CA SER A 88 -14.85 -11.83 4.01
C SER A 88 -14.35 -10.40 3.92
N LEU A 89 -15.06 -9.56 3.15
CA LEU A 89 -14.77 -8.15 2.96
C LEU A 89 -15.94 -7.32 3.49
N VAL A 90 -15.65 -6.25 4.22
CA VAL A 90 -16.60 -5.18 4.51
C VAL A 90 -15.95 -3.84 4.18
N ALA A 91 -16.58 -3.07 3.30
CA ALA A 91 -16.11 -1.72 2.96
C ALA A 91 -16.58 -0.73 4.03
N VAL A 92 -15.68 0.10 4.55
CA VAL A 92 -16.01 1.08 5.57
C VAL A 92 -15.59 2.47 5.12
N ASN A 93 -16.55 3.38 5.12
CA ASN A 93 -16.29 4.80 4.95
C ASN A 93 -16.48 5.52 6.28
N LEU A 94 -15.69 6.59 6.47
CA LEU A 94 -15.89 7.54 7.56
C LEU A 94 -16.28 8.88 6.93
N ASP A 95 -17.57 9.18 6.96
CA ASP A 95 -18.09 10.50 6.64
C ASP A 95 -17.81 11.43 7.82
N GLN A 96 -16.91 12.38 7.57
CA GLN A 96 -16.43 13.32 8.58
C GLN A 96 -17.32 14.57 8.70
N LYS A 97 -18.47 14.59 8.00
CA LYS A 97 -19.37 15.74 7.83
C LYS A 97 -18.67 16.98 7.30
N GLN A 98 -17.82 16.76 6.29
CA GLN A 98 -17.16 17.84 5.59
C GLN A 98 -18.17 18.59 4.72
N PRO A 99 -18.16 19.94 4.69
CA PRO A 99 -19.04 20.70 3.81
C PRO A 99 -18.85 20.30 2.34
N GLY A 100 -19.95 19.92 1.68
CA GLY A 100 -19.96 19.52 0.27
C GLY A 100 -19.47 18.09 0.00
N PHE A 101 -19.33 17.24 1.02
CA PHE A 101 -19.09 15.81 0.81
C PHE A 101 -20.33 15.16 0.15
N PRO A 102 -20.18 14.45 -0.98
CA PRO A 102 -21.30 13.81 -1.66
C PRO A 102 -21.64 12.48 -0.97
N GLU A 103 -22.62 12.50 -0.07
CA GLU A 103 -23.01 11.38 0.78
C GLU A 103 -23.57 10.17 -0.01
N ASP A 104 -24.07 10.39 -1.24
CA ASP A 104 -24.72 9.37 -2.08
C ASP A 104 -23.76 8.60 -2.99
N VAL A 105 -22.66 9.23 -3.41
CA VAL A 105 -21.74 8.68 -4.42
C VAL A 105 -21.12 7.36 -3.98
N LEU A 106 -20.57 7.31 -2.77
CA LEU A 106 -19.85 6.13 -2.30
C LEU A 106 -20.80 4.96 -1.96
N PRO A 107 -21.93 5.17 -1.24
CA PRO A 107 -22.93 4.11 -1.05
C PRO A 107 -23.46 3.54 -2.37
N ALA A 108 -23.79 4.39 -3.35
CA ALA A 108 -24.26 3.94 -4.65
C ALA A 108 -23.21 3.07 -5.38
N TYR A 109 -21.94 3.50 -5.34
CA TYR A 109 -20.84 2.70 -5.87
C TYR A 109 -20.74 1.34 -5.15
N LEU A 110 -20.67 1.32 -3.83
CA LEU A 110 -20.50 0.08 -3.04
C LEU A 110 -21.66 -0.89 -3.27
N GLN A 111 -22.90 -0.39 -3.32
CA GLN A 111 -24.08 -1.18 -3.66
C GLN A 111 -23.98 -1.77 -5.07
N SER A 112 -23.54 -0.99 -6.06
CA SER A 112 -23.35 -1.48 -7.44
C SER A 112 -22.27 -2.60 -7.56
N ARG A 113 -21.33 -2.65 -6.61
CA ARG A 113 -20.31 -3.70 -6.54
C ARG A 113 -20.78 -4.95 -5.81
N GLY A 114 -21.91 -4.88 -5.10
CA GLY A 114 -22.44 -5.99 -4.30
C GLY A 114 -21.55 -6.40 -3.15
N VAL A 115 -20.85 -5.44 -2.52
CA VAL A 115 -20.02 -5.67 -1.33
C VAL A 115 -20.74 -5.17 -0.09
N ASP A 116 -20.62 -5.89 1.03
CA ASP A 116 -21.11 -5.40 2.32
C ASP A 116 -20.38 -4.11 2.69
N PHE A 117 -21.12 -3.13 3.20
CA PHE A 117 -20.53 -1.86 3.59
C PHE A 117 -21.17 -1.22 4.81
N HIS A 118 -20.40 -0.38 5.49
CA HIS A 118 -20.82 0.48 6.60
C HIS A 118 -20.34 1.91 6.36
N ILE A 119 -21.25 2.87 6.47
CA ILE A 119 -20.94 4.30 6.42
C ILE A 119 -21.00 4.81 7.86
N GLU A 120 -19.84 5.13 8.42
CA GLU A 120 -19.74 5.72 9.74
C GLU A 120 -19.82 7.24 9.63
N GLU A 121 -20.84 7.84 10.24
CA GLU A 121 -21.03 9.29 10.25
C GLU A 121 -20.55 9.89 11.58
N GLN A 122 -19.51 10.72 11.53
CA GLN A 122 -18.95 11.39 12.70
C GLN A 122 -18.46 12.79 12.32
N ASP A 123 -18.98 13.84 12.97
CA ASP A 123 -18.48 15.21 12.74
C ASP A 123 -17.11 15.44 13.40
N THR A 124 -16.08 14.89 12.78
CA THR A 124 -14.69 15.18 13.12
C THR A 124 -14.23 16.50 12.51
N TYR A 125 -14.90 17.00 11.47
CA TYR A 125 -14.52 18.25 10.80
C TYR A 125 -14.60 19.44 11.75
N SER A 126 -15.76 19.64 12.38
CA SER A 126 -15.98 20.74 13.31
C SER A 126 -15.08 20.63 14.54
N ILE A 127 -14.80 19.40 15.01
CA ILE A 127 -13.87 19.14 16.11
C ILE A 127 -12.45 19.59 15.73
N VAL A 128 -11.96 19.19 14.56
CA VAL A 128 -10.61 19.57 14.09
C VAL A 128 -10.50 21.08 13.90
N LYS A 129 -11.50 21.71 13.27
CA LYS A 129 -11.53 23.17 13.06
C LYS A 129 -11.57 23.96 14.37
N ARG A 130 -12.27 23.46 15.38
CA ARG A 130 -12.36 24.10 16.70
C ARG A 130 -11.08 23.96 17.53
N LEU A 131 -10.43 22.78 17.47
CA LEU A 131 -9.30 22.46 18.36
C LEU A 131 -7.94 22.81 17.77
N VAL A 132 -7.82 22.98 16.45
CA VAL A 132 -6.55 23.35 15.81
C VAL A 132 -6.55 24.84 15.52
N PRO A 133 -5.62 25.61 16.13
CA PRO A 133 -5.50 27.04 15.85
C PRO A 133 -5.26 27.31 14.37
N GLU A 134 -5.71 28.47 13.88
CA GLU A 134 -5.43 28.90 12.52
C GLU A 134 -3.92 28.93 12.23
N GLY A 135 -3.53 28.50 11.03
CA GLY A 135 -2.12 28.39 10.63
C GLY A 135 -1.39 27.15 11.15
N LYS A 136 -2.02 26.30 11.97
CA LYS A 136 -1.45 25.00 12.39
C LYS A 136 -1.97 23.85 11.52
N THR A 137 -1.19 22.76 11.48
CA THR A 137 -1.48 21.57 10.66
C THR A 137 -2.68 20.78 11.17
N LEU A 138 -3.77 20.77 10.40
CA LEU A 138 -5.01 20.04 10.70
C LEU A 138 -4.82 18.51 10.66
N CYS A 139 -3.92 18.03 9.79
CA CYS A 139 -3.78 16.61 9.48
C CYS A 139 -3.41 15.72 10.68
N SER A 140 -2.66 16.24 11.66
CA SER A 140 -2.25 15.46 12.84
C SER A 140 -3.44 15.05 13.70
N LEU A 141 -4.35 15.99 14.02
CA LEU A 141 -5.55 15.67 14.80
C LEU A 141 -6.57 14.89 13.97
N CYS A 142 -6.80 15.30 12.72
CA CYS A 142 -7.70 14.59 11.81
C CYS A 142 -7.31 13.11 11.66
N SER A 143 -6.03 12.81 11.40
CA SER A 143 -5.57 11.42 11.26
C SER A 143 -5.74 10.60 12.54
N ARG A 144 -5.51 11.18 13.72
CA ARG A 144 -5.71 10.50 15.01
C ARG A 144 -7.18 10.17 15.26
N LEU A 145 -8.08 11.13 15.05
CA LEU A 145 -9.52 10.93 15.22
C LEU A 145 -10.05 9.86 14.26
N ARG A 146 -9.70 9.96 12.97
CA ARG A 146 -10.09 8.97 11.97
C ARG A 146 -9.63 7.56 12.34
N ARG A 147 -8.40 7.41 12.82
CA ARG A 147 -7.87 6.11 13.23
C ARG A 147 -8.64 5.54 14.41
N GLY A 148 -8.88 6.33 15.46
CA GLY A 148 -9.61 5.89 16.64
C GLY A 148 -11.04 5.43 16.30
N ILE A 149 -11.73 6.18 15.44
CA ILE A 149 -13.06 5.82 14.95
C ILE A 149 -13.02 4.52 14.15
N LEU A 150 -12.09 4.39 13.20
CA LEU A 150 -11.98 3.18 12.39
C LEU A 150 -11.65 1.94 13.24
N TYR A 151 -10.85 2.07 14.30
CA TYR A 151 -10.55 0.96 15.20
C TYR A 151 -11.78 0.55 16.01
N ARG A 152 -12.56 1.51 16.52
CA ARG A 152 -13.85 1.21 17.16
C ARG A 152 -14.81 0.49 16.21
N VAL A 153 -14.96 1.00 14.98
CA VAL A 153 -15.83 0.38 13.96
C VAL A 153 -15.34 -1.03 13.60
N ALA A 154 -14.02 -1.26 13.57
CA ALA A 154 -13.47 -2.59 13.37
C ALA A 154 -13.91 -3.57 14.48
N ASP A 155 -13.90 -3.13 15.75
CA ASP A 155 -14.38 -3.94 16.89
C ASP A 155 -15.88 -4.25 16.74
N GLU A 156 -16.70 -3.24 16.45
CA GLU A 156 -18.15 -3.37 16.30
C GLU A 156 -18.54 -4.33 15.16
N LEU A 157 -17.78 -4.30 14.06
CA LEU A 157 -17.99 -5.18 12.92
C LEU A 157 -17.32 -6.56 13.07
N GLY A 158 -16.53 -6.79 14.13
CA GLY A 158 -15.76 -8.01 14.31
C GLY A 158 -14.70 -8.23 13.23
N ALA A 159 -14.11 -7.15 12.72
CA ALA A 159 -13.07 -7.22 11.69
C ALA A 159 -11.72 -7.61 12.31
N THR A 160 -11.09 -8.63 11.74
CA THR A 160 -9.78 -9.13 12.19
C THR A 160 -8.62 -8.39 11.53
N LYS A 161 -8.84 -7.79 10.36
CA LYS A 161 -7.85 -7.04 9.59
C LYS A 161 -8.43 -5.70 9.13
N ILE A 162 -7.64 -4.63 9.19
CA ILE A 162 -7.98 -3.29 8.70
C ILE A 162 -7.11 -2.97 7.49
N ALA A 163 -7.69 -2.95 6.29
CA ALA A 163 -6.98 -2.69 5.05
C ALA A 163 -7.03 -1.21 4.66
N LEU A 164 -5.86 -0.62 4.42
CA LEU A 164 -5.71 0.79 4.02
C LEU A 164 -5.05 0.91 2.64
N GLY A 165 -5.54 1.86 1.83
CA GLY A 165 -5.08 2.11 0.45
C GLY A 165 -3.71 2.79 0.30
N HIS A 166 -2.78 2.60 1.22
CA HIS A 166 -1.44 3.18 1.11
C HIS A 166 -0.58 2.35 0.15
N HIS A 167 0.00 3.00 -0.85
CA HIS A 167 0.78 2.35 -1.89
C HIS A 167 2.30 2.48 -1.65
N ARG A 168 3.11 1.85 -2.51
CA ARG A 168 4.59 1.84 -2.40
C ARG A 168 5.16 3.25 -2.22
N ASP A 169 4.71 4.18 -3.06
CA ASP A 169 5.26 5.54 -3.06
C ASP A 169 4.86 6.32 -1.78
N ASP A 170 3.73 6.00 -1.12
CA ASP A 170 3.39 6.55 0.20
C ASP A 170 4.34 6.05 1.29
N MET A 171 4.76 4.78 1.20
CA MET A 171 5.71 4.18 2.12
C MET A 171 7.08 4.83 1.99
N LEU A 172 7.54 5.05 0.75
CA LEU A 172 8.77 5.80 0.46
C LEU A 172 8.69 7.25 0.93
N ALA A 173 7.59 7.94 0.65
CA ALA A 173 7.39 9.30 1.12
C ALA A 173 7.44 9.37 2.65
N THR A 174 6.83 8.40 3.33
CA THR A 174 6.87 8.30 4.79
C THR A 174 8.28 8.01 5.30
N PHE A 175 9.04 7.14 4.64
CA PHE A 175 10.44 6.87 4.95
C PHE A 175 11.29 8.13 4.88
N PHE A 176 11.25 8.86 3.76
CA PHE A 176 12.02 10.09 3.60
C PHE A 176 11.60 11.21 4.53
N LEU A 177 10.30 11.33 4.86
CA LEU A 177 9.85 12.28 5.87
C LEU A 177 10.47 11.99 7.24
N ASN A 178 10.52 10.72 7.67
CA ASN A 178 11.15 10.34 8.93
C ASN A 178 12.67 10.49 8.87
N MET A 179 13.30 10.16 7.74
CA MET A 179 14.75 10.29 7.57
C MET A 179 15.19 11.75 7.62
N PHE A 180 14.57 12.63 6.82
CA PHE A 180 14.97 14.03 6.69
C PHE A 180 14.55 14.90 7.87
N PHE A 181 13.37 14.67 8.46
CA PHE A 181 12.81 15.58 9.47
C PHE A 181 12.67 14.94 10.86
N GLY A 182 12.72 13.60 10.93
CA GLY A 182 12.57 12.85 12.18
C GLY A 182 13.84 12.16 12.67
N ALA A 183 14.94 12.23 11.90
CA ALA A 183 16.19 11.51 12.14
C ALA A 183 16.00 10.01 12.42
N LYS A 184 15.07 9.37 11.70
CA LYS A 184 14.71 7.95 11.89
C LYS A 184 14.60 7.22 10.55
N LEU A 185 15.21 6.05 10.45
CA LEU A 185 14.96 5.10 9.36
C LEU A 185 13.63 4.37 9.61
N LYS A 186 12.52 5.06 9.33
CA LYS A 186 11.17 4.57 9.62
C LYS A 186 10.23 4.78 8.44
N GLY A 187 9.87 3.69 7.76
CA GLY A 187 8.84 3.67 6.73
C GLY A 187 7.43 3.43 7.30
N MET A 188 6.49 3.21 6.40
CA MET A 188 5.16 2.71 6.73
C MET A 188 5.16 1.19 6.49
N PRO A 189 5.00 0.35 7.53
CA PRO A 189 5.11 -1.09 7.37
C PRO A 189 3.92 -1.67 6.60
N PRO A 190 4.11 -2.72 5.78
CA PRO A 190 3.02 -3.39 5.06
C PRO A 190 1.97 -4.03 5.97
N LYS A 191 2.38 -4.56 7.11
CA LYS A 191 1.53 -5.10 8.17
C LYS A 191 1.97 -4.53 9.53
N LEU A 192 1.03 -4.13 10.37
CA LEU A 192 1.29 -3.49 11.66
C LEU A 192 0.24 -3.95 12.68
N VAL A 193 0.67 -4.22 13.91
CA VAL A 193 -0.23 -4.32 15.06
C VAL A 193 -0.38 -2.94 15.68
N SER A 194 -1.61 -2.53 16.04
CA SER A 194 -1.87 -1.28 16.75
C SER A 194 -1.10 -1.22 18.08
N ASP A 195 -0.84 0.00 18.57
CA ASP A 195 -0.03 0.20 19.78
C ASP A 195 -0.67 -0.43 21.04
N ASP A 196 -2.00 -0.60 21.05
CA ASP A 196 -2.75 -1.28 22.11
C ASP A 196 -2.86 -2.80 21.91
N GLY A 197 -2.26 -3.34 20.85
CA GLY A 197 -2.23 -4.78 20.56
C GLY A 197 -3.51 -5.38 20.01
N ARG A 198 -4.57 -4.58 19.79
CA ARG A 198 -5.92 -5.11 19.48
C ARG A 198 -6.22 -5.28 18.00
N HIS A 199 -5.60 -4.49 17.12
CA HIS A 199 -5.94 -4.44 15.70
C HIS A 199 -4.74 -4.73 14.82
N VAL A 200 -4.97 -5.45 13.72
CA VAL A 200 -3.96 -5.65 12.67
C VAL A 200 -4.32 -4.78 11.46
N VAL A 201 -3.43 -3.85 11.13
CA VAL A 201 -3.53 -2.98 9.94
C VAL A 201 -2.67 -3.56 8.82
N ILE A 202 -3.26 -3.68 7.63
CA ILE A 202 -2.60 -4.19 6.42
C ILE A 202 -2.65 -3.15 5.29
N ARG A 203 -1.64 -3.20 4.42
CA ARG A 203 -1.49 -2.30 3.26
C ARG A 203 -1.20 -3.14 2.01
N PRO A 204 -2.23 -3.78 1.42
CA PRO A 204 -2.01 -4.70 0.29
C PRO A 204 -1.41 -4.04 -0.96
N LEU A 205 -1.48 -2.71 -1.07
CA LEU A 205 -0.85 -1.94 -2.16
C LEU A 205 0.65 -1.66 -1.95
N ALA A 206 1.31 -2.29 -0.96
CA ALA A 206 2.70 -2.02 -0.58
C ALA A 206 3.71 -2.06 -1.73
N TYR A 207 3.48 -2.89 -2.75
CA TYR A 207 4.33 -3.01 -3.93
C TYR A 207 3.83 -2.23 -5.16
N VAL A 208 2.64 -1.64 -5.09
CA VAL A 208 2.01 -1.00 -6.23
C VAL A 208 2.52 0.44 -6.38
N PRO A 209 3.01 0.85 -7.57
CA PRO A 209 3.39 2.23 -7.84
C PRO A 209 2.16 3.13 -8.02
N GLU A 210 2.27 4.43 -7.71
CA GLU A 210 1.12 5.35 -7.80
C GLU A 210 0.57 5.46 -9.23
N HIS A 211 1.45 5.46 -10.25
CA HIS A 211 1.04 5.64 -11.64
C HIS A 211 0.13 4.51 -12.14
N ASP A 212 0.33 3.27 -11.67
CA ASP A 212 -0.53 2.13 -12.02
C ASP A 212 -1.93 2.32 -11.41
N LEU A 213 -2.05 2.89 -10.20
CA LEU A 213 -3.34 3.20 -9.56
C LEU A 213 -4.07 4.33 -10.26
N ILE A 214 -3.36 5.34 -10.75
CA ILE A 214 -3.94 6.42 -11.57
C ILE A 214 -4.53 5.83 -12.86
N ALA A 215 -3.75 5.03 -13.59
CA ALA A 215 -4.20 4.39 -14.82
C ALA A 215 -5.37 3.43 -14.57
N TRP A 216 -5.35 2.69 -13.46
CA TRP A 216 -6.43 1.79 -13.09
C TRP A 216 -7.72 2.55 -12.76
N ALA A 217 -7.62 3.65 -12.02
CA ALA A 217 -8.77 4.48 -11.68
C ALA A 217 -9.44 5.10 -12.92
N GLN A 218 -8.64 5.52 -13.90
CA GLN A 218 -9.14 5.99 -15.20
C GLN A 218 -9.82 4.87 -15.97
N HIS A 219 -9.21 3.68 -16.03
CA HIS A 219 -9.79 2.54 -16.74
C HIS A 219 -11.11 2.05 -16.11
N ARG A 220 -11.18 2.04 -14.77
CA ARG A 220 -12.37 1.60 -14.03
C ARG A 220 -13.43 2.68 -13.86
N ASP A 221 -13.11 3.92 -14.25
CA ASP A 221 -13.96 5.10 -14.13
C ASP A 221 -14.51 5.27 -12.70
N PHE A 222 -13.60 5.25 -11.71
CA PHE A 222 -14.02 5.37 -10.32
C PHE A 222 -14.64 6.75 -10.04
N PRO A 223 -15.75 6.82 -9.28
CA PRO A 223 -16.34 8.09 -8.88
C PRO A 223 -15.53 8.73 -7.75
N ILE A 224 -14.40 9.36 -8.11
CA ILE A 224 -13.44 9.94 -7.17
C ILE A 224 -14.08 11.14 -6.46
N ILE A 225 -14.07 11.08 -5.13
CA ILE A 225 -14.53 12.16 -4.27
C ILE A 225 -13.32 13.02 -3.86
N PRO A 226 -13.26 14.31 -4.24
CA PRO A 226 -12.18 15.17 -3.83
C PRO A 226 -12.26 15.48 -2.33
N CYS A 227 -11.15 15.35 -1.61
CA CYS A 227 -11.07 15.77 -0.22
C CYS A 227 -10.81 17.28 -0.12
N THR A 228 -11.83 18.05 0.27
CA THR A 228 -11.74 19.51 0.42
C THR A 228 -11.28 19.94 1.81
N LEU A 229 -11.28 19.03 2.81
CA LEU A 229 -10.83 19.31 4.19
C LEU A 229 -9.44 19.94 4.27
N CYS A 230 -8.57 19.47 3.39
CA CYS A 230 -7.16 19.81 3.37
C CYS A 230 -6.86 20.94 2.36
N GLY A 231 -7.86 21.77 2.03
CA GLY A 231 -7.67 23.01 1.30
C GLY A 231 -6.42 23.75 1.81
N SER A 232 -5.41 23.83 0.95
CA SER A 232 -4.20 24.66 1.06
C SER A 232 -3.19 24.44 2.19
N GLN A 233 -3.32 23.46 3.08
CA GLN A 233 -2.16 23.03 3.89
C GLN A 233 -1.59 21.73 3.34
N GLU A 234 -0.91 21.89 2.21
CA GLU A 234 0.22 21.04 1.88
C GLU A 234 1.06 20.92 3.15
N ASN A 235 1.23 19.72 3.71
CA ASN A 235 2.42 19.53 4.50
C ASN A 235 3.57 19.73 3.49
N LEU A 236 4.15 20.93 3.43
CA LEU A 236 5.12 21.32 2.40
C LEU A 236 6.18 20.23 2.26
N GLN A 237 6.57 19.62 3.38
CA GLN A 237 7.50 18.51 3.43
C GLN A 237 7.04 17.29 2.63
N ARG A 238 5.78 16.86 2.77
CA ARG A 238 5.25 15.70 2.02
C ARG A 238 5.17 15.98 0.52
N LYS A 239 4.80 17.20 0.13
CA LYS A 239 4.80 17.58 -1.29
C LYS A 239 6.19 17.70 -1.86
N GLN A 240 7.13 18.29 -1.13
CA GLN A 240 8.55 18.36 -1.50
C GLN A 240 9.13 16.96 -1.70
N VAL A 241 8.90 16.03 -0.77
CA VAL A 241 9.32 14.63 -0.90
C VAL A 241 8.62 13.97 -2.11
N GLY A 242 7.34 14.22 -2.33
CA GLY A 242 6.63 13.73 -3.51
C GLY A 242 7.23 14.21 -4.83
N TYR A 243 7.62 15.49 -4.93
CA TYR A 243 8.29 16.04 -6.10
C TYR A 243 9.68 15.41 -6.30
N MET A 244 10.45 15.24 -5.22
CA MET A 244 11.75 14.58 -5.25
C MET A 244 11.63 13.15 -5.79
N LEU A 245 10.69 12.35 -5.27
CA LEU A 245 10.46 10.98 -5.72
C LEU A 245 10.09 10.93 -7.22
N LYS A 246 9.17 11.80 -7.67
CA LYS A 246 8.80 11.88 -9.09
C LYS A 246 9.96 12.30 -9.99
N ALA A 247 10.79 13.24 -9.52
CA ALA A 247 11.98 13.68 -10.25
C ALA A 247 12.99 12.53 -10.41
N TRP A 248 13.27 11.81 -9.34
CA TRP A 248 14.19 10.67 -9.34
C TRP A 248 13.73 9.51 -10.21
N GLU A 249 12.44 9.19 -10.21
CA GLU A 249 11.90 8.15 -11.09
C GLU A 249 11.98 8.55 -12.57
N ARG A 250 11.76 9.83 -12.87
CA ARG A 250 11.88 10.36 -14.24
C ARG A 250 13.33 10.35 -14.74
N GLU A 251 14.27 10.73 -13.88
CA GLU A 251 15.69 10.78 -14.22
C GLU A 251 16.30 9.36 -14.32
N HIS A 252 15.84 8.45 -13.45
CA HIS A 252 16.31 7.07 -13.40
C HIS A 252 15.13 6.11 -13.16
N PRO A 253 14.47 5.64 -14.24
CA PRO A 253 13.37 4.69 -14.14
C PRO A 253 13.76 3.44 -13.34
N GLY A 254 12.89 3.02 -12.42
CA GLY A 254 13.15 1.89 -11.50
C GLY A 254 13.86 2.28 -10.20
N ARG A 255 14.27 3.55 -10.03
CA ARG A 255 14.90 4.01 -8.79
C ARG A 255 13.97 3.88 -7.58
N LEU A 256 12.66 4.16 -7.73
CA LEU A 256 11.73 4.00 -6.61
C LEU A 256 11.58 2.53 -6.21
N GLU A 257 11.61 1.62 -7.18
CA GLU A 257 11.55 0.18 -6.92
C GLU A 257 12.78 -0.30 -6.14
N ASN A 258 13.98 0.13 -6.55
CA ASN A 258 15.22 -0.17 -5.83
C ASN A 258 15.19 0.36 -4.40
N MET A 259 14.74 1.61 -4.20
CA MET A 259 14.60 2.17 -2.85
C MET A 259 13.57 1.43 -2.01
N ALA A 260 12.43 1.03 -2.59
CA ALA A 260 11.41 0.28 -1.87
C ALA A 260 11.91 -1.11 -1.47
N ARG A 261 12.66 -1.80 -2.34
CA ARG A 261 13.30 -3.08 -2.05
C ARG A 261 14.36 -2.93 -0.95
N ALA A 262 15.13 -1.84 -0.95
CA ALA A 262 16.14 -1.57 0.07
C ALA A 262 15.54 -1.47 1.50
N LEU A 263 14.26 -1.07 1.64
CA LEU A 263 13.59 -1.05 2.95
C LEU A 263 13.46 -2.44 3.59
N GLY A 264 13.48 -3.52 2.79
CA GLY A 264 13.45 -4.90 3.28
C GLY A 264 14.83 -5.56 3.37
N ASN A 265 15.88 -4.94 2.80
CA ASN A 265 17.22 -5.51 2.71
C ASN A 265 18.19 -4.70 3.57
N ILE A 266 18.12 -4.93 4.89
CA ILE A 266 18.91 -4.18 5.87
C ILE A 266 20.19 -4.95 6.21
N VAL A 267 21.32 -4.23 6.25
CA VAL A 267 22.62 -4.76 6.67
C VAL A 267 22.99 -4.13 8.02
N PRO A 268 22.69 -4.76 9.17
CA PRO A 268 22.87 -4.13 10.49
C PRO A 268 24.31 -3.69 10.78
N SER A 269 25.30 -4.45 10.29
CA SER A 269 26.73 -4.13 10.44
C SER A 269 27.15 -2.83 9.78
N HIS A 270 26.41 -2.38 8.76
CA HIS A 270 26.67 -1.17 7.97
C HIS A 270 25.73 -0.02 8.35
N LEU A 271 24.89 -0.22 9.37
CA LEU A 271 24.14 0.83 10.04
C LEU A 271 24.75 1.12 11.42
N GLN A 272 24.28 2.15 12.12
CA GLN A 272 24.90 2.61 13.38
C GLN A 272 24.09 2.24 14.64
N ASP A 273 23.20 1.25 14.54
CA ASP A 273 22.38 0.82 15.67
C ASP A 273 23.13 -0.17 16.57
N ARG A 274 23.55 0.30 17.75
CA ARG A 274 24.33 -0.47 18.73
C ARG A 274 23.52 -1.55 19.45
N ALA A 275 22.20 -1.51 19.37
CA ALA A 275 21.34 -2.57 19.92
C ALA A 275 21.15 -3.71 18.93
N LEU A 276 21.19 -3.42 17.62
CA LEU A 276 21.01 -4.42 16.56
C LEU A 276 22.32 -5.03 16.06
N TYR A 277 23.47 -4.42 16.36
CA TYR A 277 24.78 -4.97 15.99
C TYR A 277 25.84 -4.74 17.08
N PRO A 278 26.68 -5.74 17.40
CA PRO A 278 27.50 -5.74 18.62
C PRO A 278 28.83 -4.98 18.46
N PHE A 279 28.78 -3.69 18.10
CA PHE A 279 29.98 -2.88 17.80
C PHE A 279 31.05 -2.86 18.89
N THR A 280 30.67 -2.93 20.17
CA THR A 280 31.59 -2.83 21.31
C THR A 280 32.37 -4.12 21.59
N THR A 281 31.91 -5.26 21.05
CA THR A 281 32.54 -6.56 21.29
C THR A 281 33.16 -7.16 20.03
N LEU A 282 33.14 -6.44 18.89
CA LEU A 282 33.81 -6.87 17.67
C LEU A 282 35.31 -7.05 17.90
N GLN A 283 35.84 -8.17 17.41
CA GLN A 283 37.26 -8.51 17.41
C GLN A 283 37.63 -9.09 16.06
N ALA A 284 38.89 -8.90 15.64
CA ALA A 284 39.40 -9.55 14.45
C ALA A 284 39.46 -11.06 14.66
N THR A 285 38.71 -11.83 13.87
CA THR A 285 38.69 -13.29 13.92
C THR A 285 39.73 -13.93 13.00
N GLY A 286 40.22 -13.18 12.00
CA GLY A 286 41.10 -13.69 10.95
C GLY A 286 40.42 -14.66 9.97
N LEU A 287 39.10 -14.85 10.09
CA LEU A 287 38.31 -15.73 9.23
C LEU A 287 37.41 -14.87 8.33
N PRO A 288 37.38 -15.12 7.01
CA PRO A 288 36.44 -14.46 6.10
C PRO A 288 35.00 -14.80 6.49
N ASP A 289 34.13 -13.79 6.49
CA ASP A 289 32.69 -13.98 6.66
C ASP A 289 32.04 -14.18 5.29
N ALA A 290 31.41 -15.34 5.07
CA ALA A 290 30.69 -15.64 3.84
C ALA A 290 29.50 -14.68 3.61
N ALA A 291 28.94 -14.12 4.69
CA ALA A 291 27.88 -13.11 4.70
C ALA A 291 28.42 -11.68 4.89
N GLY A 292 29.73 -11.48 4.82
CA GLY A 292 30.37 -10.17 4.85
C GLY A 292 29.94 -9.29 3.68
N ASP A 293 30.13 -7.97 3.81
CA ASP A 293 29.87 -7.04 2.71
C ASP A 293 30.94 -7.20 1.62
N LYS A 294 30.50 -7.69 0.47
CA LYS A 294 31.34 -7.96 -0.72
C LYS A 294 31.27 -6.83 -1.75
N ALA A 295 30.67 -5.70 -1.42
CA ALA A 295 30.40 -4.62 -2.37
C ALA A 295 31.65 -4.07 -3.10
N PHE A 296 32.86 -4.33 -2.58
CA PHE A 296 34.14 -3.95 -3.18
C PHE A 296 35.03 -5.14 -3.56
N ASP A 297 34.54 -6.38 -3.43
CA ASP A 297 35.25 -7.56 -3.90
C ASP A 297 35.22 -7.57 -5.43
N GLU A 298 36.30 -8.01 -6.09
CA GLU A 298 36.47 -7.96 -7.55
C GLU A 298 35.52 -8.91 -8.33
N ASP A 299 34.61 -9.61 -7.63
CA ASP A 299 33.68 -10.58 -8.20
C ASP A 299 32.30 -9.95 -8.49
N GLU A 300 32.11 -9.57 -9.77
CA GLU A 300 30.87 -9.32 -10.53
C GLU A 300 29.55 -9.05 -9.77
N GLU A 301 29.34 -7.82 -9.29
CA GLU A 301 28.04 -7.09 -9.31
C GLU A 301 28.21 -5.65 -8.79
N GLY A 302 29.31 -5.01 -9.17
CA GLY A 302 29.60 -3.62 -8.79
C GLY A 302 28.58 -2.66 -9.39
N CYS A 303 27.83 -1.96 -8.53
CA CYS A 303 27.18 -0.65 -8.75
C CYS A 303 26.63 -0.34 -10.17
N ALA A 304 26.16 -1.35 -10.91
CA ALA A 304 25.77 -1.19 -12.30
C ALA A 304 24.43 -0.44 -12.41
N SER A 305 24.31 0.40 -13.44
CA SER A 305 23.01 0.99 -13.79
C SER A 305 22.00 -0.13 -14.04
N PRO A 306 20.73 0.01 -13.59
CA PRO A 306 19.77 -1.08 -13.69
C PRO A 306 19.59 -1.47 -15.16
N ALA A 307 19.96 -2.72 -15.50
CA ALA A 307 19.62 -3.31 -16.78
C ALA A 307 18.10 -3.39 -16.91
N ALA A 308 17.59 -3.15 -18.11
CA ALA A 308 16.17 -3.23 -18.41
C ALA A 308 15.60 -4.58 -17.95
N ALA A 309 14.46 -4.51 -17.23
CA ALA A 309 13.82 -5.65 -16.57
C ALA A 309 13.74 -6.90 -17.44
N GLY A 310 14.55 -7.92 -17.12
CA GLY A 310 14.37 -9.29 -17.60
C GLY A 310 13.14 -9.94 -16.98
N GLU A 311 12.53 -10.87 -17.70
CA GLU A 311 11.34 -11.60 -17.25
C GLU A 311 11.56 -12.26 -15.87
N PRO A 312 10.63 -12.12 -14.91
CA PRO A 312 10.78 -12.73 -13.60
C PRO A 312 10.71 -14.26 -13.72
N ALA A 313 11.67 -14.93 -13.08
CA ALA A 313 11.71 -16.38 -12.97
C ALA A 313 10.37 -16.93 -12.44
N PRO A 314 9.93 -18.12 -12.92
CA PRO A 314 8.67 -18.70 -12.50
C PRO A 314 8.65 -18.95 -10.99
N VAL A 315 7.64 -18.38 -10.33
CA VAL A 315 7.36 -18.56 -8.90
C VAL A 315 7.11 -20.05 -8.65
N ARG A 316 8.04 -20.71 -7.94
CA ARG A 316 7.79 -22.04 -7.36
C ARG A 316 6.94 -21.84 -6.11
N LEU A 317 5.66 -22.17 -6.20
CA LEU A 317 4.83 -22.39 -5.02
C LEU A 317 5.42 -23.61 -4.29
N HIS A 318 6.00 -23.40 -3.11
CA HIS A 318 6.41 -24.51 -2.26
C HIS A 318 5.16 -25.28 -1.84
N GLY A 319 4.93 -26.41 -2.50
CA GLY A 319 4.00 -27.43 -2.04
C GLY A 319 4.43 -27.92 -0.66
N LEU A 320 3.46 -27.98 0.25
CA LEU A 320 3.62 -28.52 1.60
C LEU A 320 4.03 -29.99 1.54
N GLY A 321 5.34 -30.24 1.51
CA GLY A 321 5.91 -31.52 1.88
C GLY A 321 5.80 -31.69 3.39
N HIS A 322 5.17 -32.77 3.83
CA HIS A 322 5.10 -33.20 5.22
C HIS A 322 6.46 -33.07 5.92
N ALA A 323 6.58 -32.16 6.87
CA ALA A 323 7.67 -32.18 7.84
C ALA A 323 7.40 -33.31 8.84
N PRO A 324 8.37 -34.19 9.14
CA PRO A 324 8.21 -35.18 10.20
C PRO A 324 8.14 -34.49 11.56
N LYS A 325 7.22 -34.96 12.42
CA LYS A 325 7.06 -34.48 13.80
C LYS A 325 8.37 -34.65 14.58
N PRO A 326 8.87 -33.61 15.28
CA PRO A 326 9.88 -33.82 16.30
C PRO A 326 9.22 -34.44 17.55
N GLU A 327 9.62 -35.67 17.88
CA GLU A 327 9.38 -36.26 19.19
C GLU A 327 10.28 -35.58 20.24
N GLY A 328 9.68 -35.20 21.37
CA GLY A 328 10.37 -35.08 22.65
C GLY A 328 11.32 -33.90 22.85
N ALA A 329 10.76 -32.70 23.11
CA ALA A 329 11.40 -31.74 24.01
C ALA A 329 10.33 -30.80 24.61
N ALA A 330 10.11 -30.92 25.92
CA ALA A 330 9.22 -30.02 26.67
C ALA A 330 9.84 -28.60 26.73
N PRO A 331 9.05 -27.52 26.59
CA PRO A 331 9.59 -26.18 26.74
C PRO A 331 9.56 -25.77 28.22
N ALA A 332 10.75 -25.62 28.81
CA ALA A 332 10.92 -24.95 30.09
C ALA A 332 10.75 -23.43 29.90
N TRP A 333 9.54 -22.93 30.16
CA TRP A 333 9.30 -21.50 30.35
C TRP A 333 9.44 -21.18 31.84
N THR A 334 10.64 -20.76 32.25
CA THR A 334 10.81 -20.03 33.50
C THR A 334 10.57 -18.55 33.26
N ALA A 335 9.60 -18.02 34.02
CA ALA A 335 9.20 -16.63 34.07
C ALA A 335 10.36 -15.68 34.36
N ALA A 336 10.35 -14.54 33.68
CA ALA A 336 10.92 -13.29 34.18
C ALA A 336 9.88 -12.19 33.97
N ALA A 337 9.15 -11.92 35.04
CA ALA A 337 8.32 -10.73 35.20
C ALA A 337 9.15 -9.59 35.81
N THR A 338 8.63 -8.36 35.65
CA THR A 338 9.06 -7.06 36.20
C THR A 338 10.22 -6.37 35.46
N ALA A 339 10.18 -5.08 35.12
CA ALA A 339 9.47 -3.98 35.75
C ALA A 339 8.86 -2.98 34.76
N ALA A 340 7.59 -2.66 34.98
CA ALA A 340 7.00 -1.35 34.75
C ALA A 340 7.20 -0.54 36.06
N ASP A 341 7.57 0.74 35.97
CA ASP A 341 6.92 1.84 36.70
C ASP A 341 7.63 3.20 36.51
N ALA A 342 6.81 4.23 36.66
CA ALA A 342 7.07 5.68 36.75
C ALA A 342 7.31 6.40 35.41
N VAL A 343 6.52 7.41 35.02
CA VAL A 343 5.98 8.51 35.84
C VAL A 343 4.59 8.95 35.35
N ASP A 344 3.64 8.92 36.26
CA ASP A 344 2.35 9.61 36.18
C ASP A 344 2.46 10.99 36.86
N GLY A 345 1.69 11.97 36.38
CA GLY A 345 1.32 13.16 37.15
C GLY A 345 1.82 14.51 36.61
N LEU A 346 0.93 15.28 35.97
CA LEU A 346 0.25 16.38 36.67
C LEU A 346 -0.97 16.90 35.88
N SER A 347 -2.03 17.11 36.64
CA SER A 347 -3.30 17.78 36.39
C SER A 347 -3.21 19.21 35.81
N ALA A 348 -4.01 19.48 34.79
CA ALA A 348 -4.97 20.60 34.66
C ALA A 348 -5.52 20.65 33.22
#